data_AF-A0A4Z0LKY4-F1
#
_entry.id   AF-A0A4Z0LKY4-F1
#
_cell.length_a   1.000
_cell.length_b   1.000
_cell.length_c   1.000
_cell.angle_alpha   90.00
_cell.angle_beta   90.00
_cell.angle_gamma   90.00
#
_symmetry.space_group_name_H-M   'P 1'
#
loop_
_entity.id
_entity.type
_entity.pdbx_description
1 polymer ?
#
loop_
_entity_poly.entity_id
_entity_poly.type
_entity_poly.pdbx_seq_one_letter_code
_entity_poly.pdbx_strand_id
1 'polypeptide(L)' 'AVEGAAMMHAGATVLDHLPHGSFFHATGGSVNMQIHERLKLMPYETLVGLAITFISTLMFGFFGFAG' A
#
# COMPACT_ATOMS: atom_id res chain seq x y z
N ALA A 1 14.56 -14.84 0.18
CA ALA A 1 13.20 -15.29 -0.21
C ALA A 1 12.11 -14.53 0.56
N VAL A 2 12.19 -14.46 1.89
CA VAL A 2 11.23 -13.72 2.74
C VAL A 2 11.24 -12.21 2.49
N GLU A 3 12.41 -11.62 2.23
CA GLU A 3 12.57 -10.16 2.05
C GLU A 3 11.96 -9.65 0.74
N GLY A 4 12.19 -10.36 -0.36
CA GLY A 4 11.55 -10.07 -1.64
C GLY A 4 10.03 -10.23 -1.56
N ALA A 5 9.53 -11.20 -0.78
CA ALA A 5 8.10 -11.35 -0.51
C ALA A 5 7.54 -10.18 0.31
N ALA A 6 8.28 -9.67 1.30
CA ALA A 6 7.90 -8.48 2.07
C ALA A 6 7.86 -7.21 1.20
N MET A 7 8.84 -7.02 0.31
CA MET A 7 8.85 -5.90 -0.65
C MET A 7 7.71 -5.98 -1.66
N MET A 8 7.43 -7.16 -2.22
CA MET A 8 6.30 -7.39 -3.13
C MET A 8 4.96 -7.16 -2.43
N HIS A 9 4.84 -7.59 -1.17
CA HIS A 9 3.64 -7.39 -0.37
C HIS A 9 3.42 -5.89 -0.08
N ALA A 10 4.45 -5.16 0.33
CA ALA A 10 4.37 -3.71 0.56
C ALA A 10 3.92 -2.95 -0.69
N GLY A 11 4.46 -3.28 -1.87
CA GLY A 11 4.05 -2.68 -3.14
C GLY A 11 2.63 -3.07 -3.59
N ALA A 12 2.22 -4.32 -3.37
CA ALA A 12 0.89 -4.80 -3.74
C ALA A 12 -0.23 -4.10 -2.95
N THR A 13 0.00 -3.78 -1.66
CA THR A 13 -0.96 -3.03 -0.83
C THR A 13 -1.18 -1.60 -1.36
N VAL A 14 -0.17 -0.99 -1.99
CA VAL A 14 -0.32 0.33 -2.64
C VAL A 14 -1.25 0.26 -3.85
N LEU A 15 -1.29 -0.86 -4.56
CA LEU A 15 -2.12 -0.98 -5.76
C LEU A 15 -3.55 -1.44 -5.44
N ASP A 16 -3.75 -2.20 -4.35
CA ASP A 16 -5.06 -2.76 -3.99
C ASP A 16 -6.04 -1.74 -3.37
N HIS A 17 -5.56 -0.56 -2.90
CA HIS A 17 -6.42 0.50 -2.37
C HIS A 17 -6.90 1.52 -3.42
N LEU A 18 -6.53 1.34 -4.69
CA LEU A 18 -7.03 2.14 -5.82
C LEU A 18 -8.49 1.75 -6.17
N PRO A 19 -9.25 2.56 -6.93
CA PRO A 19 -10.71 2.39 -7.04
C PRO A 19 -11.17 1.05 -7.64
N HIS A 20 -10.30 0.37 -8.38
CA HIS A 20 -10.50 -0.97 -8.93
C HIS A 20 -10.09 -2.12 -8.00
N GLY A 21 -9.39 -1.81 -6.90
CA GLY A 21 -8.79 -2.78 -6.00
C GLY A 21 -9.77 -3.25 -4.93
N SER A 22 -9.55 -4.45 -4.42
CA SER A 22 -10.45 -5.11 -3.47
C SER A 22 -10.45 -4.41 -2.11
N PHE A 23 -9.29 -3.90 -1.69
CA PHE A 23 -9.15 -3.08 -0.48
C PHE A 23 -10.01 -1.80 -0.57
N PHE A 24 -10.04 -1.17 -1.75
CA PHE A 24 -10.93 -0.03 -1.98
C PHE A 24 -12.41 -0.41 -1.94
N HIS A 25 -12.85 -1.65 -1.99
CA HIS A 25 -14.27 -1.94 -1.69
C HIS A 25 -14.47 -2.37 -0.24
N ALA A 26 -13.58 -3.20 0.30
CA ALA A 26 -13.68 -3.75 1.65
C ALA A 26 -13.66 -2.68 2.75
N THR A 27 -12.70 -1.75 2.73
CA THR A 27 -12.47 -0.80 3.86
C THR A 27 -13.50 0.33 3.98
N GLY A 28 -14.24 0.64 2.91
CA GLY A 28 -15.26 1.70 2.91
C GLY A 28 -16.65 1.13 3.03
N GLY A 29 -16.87 -0.08 2.51
CA GLY A 29 -18.06 -0.87 2.82
C GLY A 29 -18.16 -1.19 4.32
N SER A 30 -17.02 -1.41 5.00
CA SER A 30 -16.99 -1.73 6.44
C SER A 30 -17.40 -0.59 7.37
N VAL A 31 -17.34 0.67 6.92
CA VAL A 31 -17.71 1.85 7.72
C VAL A 31 -18.78 2.72 7.05
N ASN A 32 -19.46 2.18 6.03
CA ASN A 32 -20.51 2.88 5.27
C ASN A 32 -20.05 4.24 4.70
N MET A 33 -18.80 4.29 4.22
CA MET A 33 -18.16 5.50 3.70
C MET A 33 -18.67 5.80 2.29
N GLN A 34 -18.97 7.06 1.98
CA GLN A 34 -19.32 7.42 0.61
C GLN A 34 -18.08 7.42 -0.30
N ILE A 35 -18.27 7.11 -1.59
CA ILE A 35 -17.19 7.08 -2.60
C ILE A 35 -16.41 8.41 -2.62
N HIS A 36 -17.11 9.53 -2.40
CA HIS A 36 -16.51 10.87 -2.40
C HIS A 36 -15.53 11.08 -1.23
N GLU A 37 -15.84 10.51 -0.07
CA GLU A 37 -14.99 10.62 1.13
C GLU A 37 -13.76 9.73 0.96
N ARG A 38 -13.97 8.53 0.43
CA ARG A 38 -12.93 7.57 0.09
C ARG A 38 -11.93 8.09 -0.96
N LEU A 39 -12.40 8.78 -1.98
CA LEU A 39 -11.53 9.43 -2.97
C LEU A 39 -10.67 10.56 -2.37
N LYS A 40 -11.11 11.20 -1.28
CA LYS A 40 -10.28 12.18 -0.54
C LYS A 40 -9.19 11.52 0.30
N LEU A 41 -9.41 10.29 0.77
CA LEU A 41 -8.45 9.52 1.58
C LEU A 41 -7.42 8.77 0.74
N MET A 42 -7.81 8.35 -0.47
CA MET A 42 -6.96 7.60 -1.40
C MET A 42 -5.56 8.22 -1.62
N PRO A 43 -5.38 9.55 -1.82
CA PRO A 43 -4.06 10.14 -2.00
C PRO A 43 -3.17 9.99 -0.76
N TYR A 44 -3.75 10.04 0.44
CA TYR A 44 -3.01 9.85 1.69
C TYR A 44 -2.60 8.39 1.87
N GLU A 45 -3.50 7.45 1.59
CA GLU A 45 -3.20 6.01 1.61
C GLU A 45 -2.11 5.66 0.58
N THR A 46 -2.16 6.25 -0.62
CA THR A 46 -1.12 6.11 -1.65
C THR A 46 0.22 6.67 -1.18
N LEU A 47 0.25 7.86 -0.57
CA LEU A 47 1.47 8.50 -0.05
C LEU A 47 2.15 7.65 1.02
N VAL A 48 1.37 7.13 1.98
CA VAL A 48 1.88 6.25 3.04
C VAL A 48 2.38 4.93 2.44
N GLY A 49 1.61 4.32 1.54
CA GLY A 49 2.00 3.09 0.85
C GLY A 49 3.28 3.24 0.02
N LEU A 50 3.41 4.36 -0.71
CA LEU A 50 4.61 4.69 -1.46
C LEU A 50 5.81 4.94 -0.56
N ALA A 51 5.64 5.61 0.58
CA ALA A 51 6.72 5.81 1.54
C ALA A 51 7.24 4.47 2.09
N ILE A 52 6.33 3.56 2.47
CA ILE A 52 6.69 2.21 2.95
C ILE A 52 7.41 1.41 1.86
N THR A 53 6.90 1.45 0.62
CA THR A 53 7.50 0.76 -0.53
C THR A 53 8.89 1.32 -0.83
N PHE A 54 9.05 2.64 -0.79
CA PHE A 54 10.30 3.33 -1.04
C PHE A 54 11.36 3.00 0.02
N ILE A 55 11.01 3.10 1.30
CA ILE A 55 11.91 2.75 2.41
C ILE A 55 12.27 1.26 2.36
N SER A 56 11.30 0.38 2.13
CA SER A 56 11.56 -1.07 2.02
C SER A 56 12.49 -1.39 0.85
N THR A 57 12.29 -0.72 -0.30
CA THR A 57 13.17 -0.84 -1.47
C THR A 57 14.58 -0.35 -1.17
N LEU A 58 14.73 0.75 -0.45
CA LEU A 58 16.05 1.24 -0.04
C LEU A 58 16.73 0.27 0.93
N MET A 59 16.04 -0.18 1.98
CA MET A 59 16.61 -1.03 3.03
C MET A 59 16.98 -2.43 2.51
N PHE A 60 16.06 -3.11 1.84
CA PHE A 60 16.24 -4.51 1.44
C PHE A 60 16.72 -4.65 -0.02
N GLY A 61 16.45 -3.67 -0.88
CA GLY A 61 16.85 -3.70 -2.29
C GLY A 61 18.20 -3.03 -2.56
N PHE A 62 18.46 -1.85 -1.99
CA PHE A 62 19.67 -1.07 -2.30
C PHE A 62 20.79 -1.24 -1.27
N PHE A 63 20.48 -1.07 0.02
CA PHE A 63 21.48 -1.21 1.09
C PHE A 63 21.74 -2.65 1.49
N GLY A 64 20.91 -3.59 1.03
CA GLY A 64 21.05 -5.01 1.34
C GLY A 64 21.15 -5.25 2.84
N PHE A 65 20.33 -4.55 3.65
CA PHE A 65 20.25 -4.72 5.09
C PHE A 65 19.56 -6.06 5.40
N ALA A 66 20.20 -7.13 4.96
CA ALA A 66 19.87 -8.51 5.19
C ALA A 66 20.74 -8.95 6.38
N GLY A 67 20.10 -9.04 7.54
CA GLY A 67 20.60 -9.86 8.64
C GLY A 67 20.29 -11.32 8.38
#